data_AF-A0A938PSY4-F1
#
_entry.id   AF-A0A938PSY4-F1
#
_cell.length_a   1.000
_cell.length_b   1.000
_cell.length_c   1.000
_cell.angle_alpha   90.00
_cell.angle_beta   90.00
_cell.angle_gamma   90.00
#
_symmetry.space_group_name_H-M   'P 1'
#
loop_
_entity.id
_entity.type
_entity.pdbx_description
1 polymer ?
#
loop_
_entity_poly.entity_id
_entity_poly.type
_entity_poly.pdbx_seq_one_letter_code
_entity_poly.pdbx_strand_id
1 'polypeptide(L)'
;MALRQKSEYSSLDKWSLQEHDDDGKQLDSGQVPWPWSVVFTSTEMTLSEELTVNTNKITFNTENVSGRISNTLEISEEHEITTEERYYICAELRPGYFLDPDSVPRYSMFGTDRKIKSFKLWIYKREDETKPEHCYAWGMLSYTTEIDFRNETNDDTLQFYLHVSAARFAKYVEMMRKYPANVLTLRLRLVEGLYSEWTPSIYTDRIKVLTNFQDHQFTIPEGCEILPFTLGRVGEFRIAFITRRDCDKPAREIKLSNEDLPGDVVEKTQSPSEEALLLQRDALELAVQHGQRMKYLSYAAWIIAALLALIALRW
;
A
#
# COMPACT_ATOMS: atom_id res chain seq x y z
N MET A 1 -2.11 -24.56 16.13
CA MET A 1 -2.32 -24.64 14.67
C MET A 1 -1.37 -25.67 14.08
N ALA A 2 -1.82 -26.51 13.14
CA ALA A 2 -1.03 -27.57 12.54
C ALA A 2 -1.10 -27.53 11.01
N LEU A 3 -0.05 -28.02 10.35
CA LEU A 3 0.05 -28.13 8.90
C LEU A 3 -0.25 -29.57 8.47
N ARG A 4 -1.17 -29.75 7.51
CA ARG A 4 -1.55 -31.06 6.98
C ARG A 4 -1.02 -31.26 5.56
N GLN A 5 -0.14 -32.26 5.37
CA GLN A 5 0.51 -32.59 4.08
C GLN A 5 -0.39 -33.28 3.04
N LYS A 6 -1.60 -33.71 3.41
CA LYS A 6 -2.60 -34.25 2.48
C LYS A 6 -3.94 -33.63 2.79
N SER A 7 -4.35 -32.67 1.97
CA SER A 7 -5.70 -32.11 2.02
C SER A 7 -6.72 -33.19 1.61
N GLU A 8 -7.98 -33.02 2.02
CA GLU A 8 -9.09 -33.84 1.54
C GLU A 8 -9.23 -33.76 0.01
N TYR A 9 -8.88 -32.61 -0.56
CA TYR A 9 -8.94 -32.30 -1.99
C TYR A 9 -7.54 -32.29 -2.63
N SER A 10 -6.80 -33.39 -2.48
CA SER A 10 -5.40 -33.51 -2.93
C SER A 10 -5.15 -33.22 -4.42
N SER A 11 -6.20 -33.22 -5.25
CA SER A 11 -6.13 -32.87 -6.67
C SER A 11 -5.93 -31.36 -6.93
N LEU A 12 -6.28 -30.50 -5.96
CA LEU A 12 -6.26 -29.04 -6.12
C LEU A 12 -5.18 -28.40 -5.25
N ASP A 13 -5.17 -28.73 -3.96
CA ASP A 13 -4.19 -28.20 -3.01
C ASP A 13 -3.46 -29.34 -2.31
N LYS A 14 -2.13 -29.33 -2.37
CA LYS A 14 -1.30 -30.39 -1.77
C LYS A 14 -1.33 -30.35 -0.24
N TRP A 15 -1.69 -29.21 0.35
CA TRP A 15 -1.66 -29.00 1.79
C TRP A 15 -2.73 -27.99 2.22
N SER A 16 -3.04 -28.01 3.51
CA SER A 16 -3.92 -27.02 4.15
C SER A 16 -3.45 -26.76 5.58
N LEU A 17 -3.77 -25.59 6.12
CA LEU A 17 -3.62 -25.26 7.54
C LEU A 17 -4.86 -25.73 8.30
N GLN A 18 -4.67 -26.20 9.53
CA GLN A 18 -5.76 -26.59 10.41
C GLN A 18 -5.66 -25.87 11.75
N GLU A 19 -6.76 -25.26 12.17
CA GLU A 19 -6.92 -24.72 13.52
C GLU A 19 -7.44 -25.81 14.45
N HIS A 20 -6.87 -25.87 15.66
CA HIS A 20 -7.29 -26.76 16.73
C HIS A 20 -7.59 -25.91 17.95
N ASP A 21 -8.60 -26.31 18.72
CA ASP A 21 -8.88 -25.74 20.04
C ASP A 21 -7.89 -26.25 21.10
N ASP A 22 -8.07 -25.78 22.34
CA ASP A 22 -7.22 -26.14 23.49
C ASP A 22 -7.29 -27.65 23.83
N ASP A 23 -8.37 -28.34 23.45
CA ASP A 23 -8.55 -29.79 23.60
C ASP A 23 -7.94 -30.57 22.42
N GLY A 24 -7.34 -29.87 21.46
CA GLY A 24 -6.76 -30.44 20.24
C GLY A 24 -7.79 -30.83 19.18
N LYS A 25 -9.07 -30.52 19.37
CA LYS A 25 -10.12 -30.78 18.39
C LYS A 25 -10.04 -29.76 17.26
N GLN A 26 -10.12 -30.26 16.03
CA GLN A 26 -10.08 -29.44 14.82
C GLN A 26 -11.31 -28.52 14.74
N LEU A 27 -11.08 -27.23 14.47
CA LEU A 27 -12.12 -26.19 14.41
C LEU A 27 -12.68 -25.96 12.99
N ASP A 28 -11.87 -26.18 11.96
CA ASP A 28 -12.22 -25.91 10.55
C ASP A 28 -12.09 -27.15 9.65
N SER A 29 -12.49 -27.07 8.38
CA SER A 29 -12.29 -28.13 7.39
C SER A 29 -10.89 -28.12 6.75
N GLY A 30 -10.03 -27.18 7.15
CA GLY A 30 -8.75 -26.89 6.52
C GLY A 30 -8.78 -25.61 5.67
N GLN A 31 -7.80 -24.74 5.89
CA GLN A 31 -7.60 -23.49 5.17
C GLN A 31 -6.54 -23.65 4.08
N VAL A 32 -6.87 -23.26 2.86
CA VAL A 32 -5.95 -23.24 1.70
C VAL A 32 -5.64 -21.79 1.31
N PRO A 33 -4.48 -21.52 0.68
CA PRO A 33 -4.17 -20.18 0.20
C PRO A 33 -5.30 -19.63 -0.67
N TRP A 34 -5.66 -18.36 -0.52
CA TRP A 34 -6.72 -17.70 -1.28
C TRP A 34 -6.13 -16.91 -2.47
N PRO A 35 -6.07 -17.49 -3.68
CA PRO A 35 -5.44 -16.83 -4.83
C PRO A 35 -6.36 -15.79 -5.51
N TRP A 36 -7.64 -15.78 -5.15
CA TRP A 36 -8.65 -14.96 -5.82
C TRP A 36 -8.60 -13.51 -5.36
N SER A 37 -9.44 -12.69 -6.00
CA SER A 37 -9.46 -11.27 -5.69
C SER A 37 -10.17 -10.98 -4.37
N VAL A 38 -9.59 -10.09 -3.58
CA VAL A 38 -10.26 -9.41 -2.47
C VAL A 38 -10.42 -7.94 -2.80
N VAL A 39 -11.50 -7.34 -2.32
CA VAL A 39 -11.83 -5.95 -2.62
C VAL A 39 -12.09 -5.21 -1.33
N PHE A 40 -11.58 -3.98 -1.28
CA PHE A 40 -11.78 -3.05 -0.20
C PHE A 40 -12.24 -1.72 -0.77
N THR A 41 -13.06 -1.02 -0.01
CA THR A 41 -13.59 0.31 -0.33
C THR A 41 -13.17 1.25 0.77
N SER A 42 -12.64 2.43 0.43
CA SER A 42 -12.29 3.45 1.42
C SER A 42 -13.54 4.02 2.08
N THR A 43 -13.50 4.16 3.41
CA THR A 43 -14.48 4.93 4.19
C THR A 43 -13.98 6.33 4.50
N GLU A 44 -12.66 6.50 4.57
CA GLU A 44 -12.00 7.78 4.81
C GLU A 44 -10.69 7.81 4.03
N MET A 45 -10.26 9.00 3.60
CA MET A 45 -8.96 9.22 2.98
C MET A 45 -8.35 10.51 3.48
N THR A 46 -7.08 10.45 3.86
CA THR A 46 -6.31 11.56 4.40
C THR A 46 -5.00 11.70 3.62
N LEU A 47 -4.68 12.92 3.21
CA LEU A 47 -3.36 13.26 2.70
C LEU A 47 -2.54 13.79 3.87
N SER A 48 -1.43 13.13 4.17
CA SER A 48 -0.54 13.50 5.27
C SER A 48 0.83 13.90 4.76
N GLU A 49 1.43 14.84 5.49
CA GLU A 49 2.79 15.31 5.33
C GLU A 49 3.48 15.19 6.68
N GLU A 50 4.66 14.60 6.70
CA GLU A 50 5.46 14.34 7.89
C GLU A 50 6.87 14.85 7.65
N LEU A 51 7.39 15.67 8.57
CA LEU A 51 8.78 16.14 8.59
C LEU A 51 9.48 15.58 9.82
N THR A 52 10.43 14.70 9.60
CA THR A 52 11.25 14.10 10.65
C THR A 52 12.60 14.77 10.69
N VAL A 53 12.95 15.37 11.83
CA VAL A 53 14.26 15.98 12.07
C VAL A 53 15.03 15.11 13.06
N ASN A 54 16.04 14.41 12.56
CA ASN A 54 16.92 13.60 13.40
C ASN A 54 18.16 14.42 13.76
N THR A 55 18.29 14.77 15.04
CA THR A 55 19.37 15.65 15.52
C THR A 55 20.59 14.88 16.03
N ASN A 56 20.49 13.57 16.26
CA ASN A 56 21.57 12.76 16.83
C ASN A 56 21.77 11.47 16.04
N LYS A 57 22.94 11.31 15.42
CA LYS A 57 23.37 10.03 14.83
C LYS A 57 24.06 9.20 15.90
N ILE A 58 23.28 8.56 16.79
CA ILE A 58 23.86 7.59 17.72
C ILE A 58 24.25 6.35 16.91
N THR A 59 25.54 6.21 16.62
CA THR A 59 26.06 5.06 15.90
C THR A 59 26.44 4.00 16.93
N PHE A 60 25.71 2.88 16.95
CA PHE A 60 26.08 1.74 17.78
C PHE A 60 27.09 0.88 17.00
N ASN A 61 28.38 1.03 17.32
CA ASN A 61 29.41 0.15 16.80
C ASN A 61 29.49 -1.11 17.67
N THR A 62 29.09 -2.25 17.10
CA THR A 62 29.26 -3.56 17.74
C THR A 62 30.59 -4.15 17.28
N GLU A 63 31.67 -3.90 18.02
CA GLU A 63 32.95 -4.55 17.74
C GLU A 63 33.01 -5.92 18.40
N ASN A 64 33.24 -6.95 17.58
CA ASN A 64 33.35 -8.32 18.03
C ASN A 64 34.82 -8.65 18.33
N VAL A 65 35.33 -8.13 19.45
CA VAL A 65 36.70 -8.40 19.90
C VAL A 65 36.69 -9.67 20.76
N SER A 66 37.40 -10.70 20.30
CA SER A 66 37.72 -11.94 21.06
C SER A 66 36.52 -12.71 21.67
N GLY A 67 35.36 -12.72 21.01
CA GLY A 67 34.20 -13.53 21.42
C GLY A 67 33.41 -12.97 22.62
N ARG A 68 33.74 -11.76 23.07
CA ARG A 68 32.89 -10.96 23.95
C ARG A 68 32.34 -9.78 23.15
N ILE A 69 31.02 -9.71 23.04
CA ILE A 69 30.32 -8.55 22.47
C ILE A 69 30.54 -7.37 23.44
N SER A 70 31.36 -6.39 23.05
CA SER A 70 31.51 -5.14 23.78
C SER A 70 30.81 -4.05 22.98
N ASN A 71 29.73 -3.50 23.54
CA ASN A 71 29.03 -2.37 22.94
C ASN A 71 29.69 -1.09 23.44
N THR A 72 30.48 -0.44 22.60
CA THR A 72 31.08 0.87 22.92
C THR A 72 30.19 1.96 22.32
N LEU A 73 29.69 2.86 23.17
CA LEU A 73 28.89 4.00 22.73
C LEU A 73 29.84 5.15 22.34
N GLU A 74 30.11 5.32 21.06
CA GLU A 74 30.82 6.49 20.55
C GLU A 74 29.79 7.57 20.23
N ILE A 75 29.72 8.58 21.08
CA ILE A 75 28.96 9.81 20.82
C ILE A 75 29.88 10.71 19.99
N SER A 76 29.70 10.77 18.66
CA SER A 76 30.40 11.78 17.88
C SER A 76 29.80 13.16 18.17
N GLU A 77 30.64 14.16 18.45
CA GLU A 77 30.22 15.53 18.71
C GLU A 77 29.74 16.28 17.44
N GLU A 78 29.90 15.66 16.27
CA GLU A 78 29.38 16.16 15.00
C GLU A 78 27.88 15.90 14.91
N HIS A 79 27.09 16.94 15.22
CA HIS A 79 25.64 16.95 15.09
C HIS A 79 25.26 17.06 13.61
N GLU A 80 25.20 15.92 12.92
CA GLU A 80 24.60 15.85 11.57
C GLU A 80 23.08 15.88 11.72
N ILE A 81 22.48 17.07 11.55
CA ILE A 81 21.02 17.20 11.47
C ILE A 81 20.58 16.67 10.12
N THR A 82 19.82 15.57 10.12
CA THR A 82 19.18 15.04 8.92
C THR A 82 17.68 15.31 8.96
N THR A 83 17.14 15.79 7.85
CA THR A 83 15.71 16.06 7.69
C THR A 83 15.13 15.10 6.64
N GLU A 84 14.06 14.41 6.98
CA GLU A 84 13.32 13.53 6.08
C GLU A 84 11.88 14.01 5.96
N GLU A 85 11.45 14.35 4.75
CA GLU A 85 10.06 14.69 4.44
C GLU A 85 9.34 13.49 3.80
N ARG A 86 8.19 13.11 4.34
CA ARG A 86 7.36 12.02 3.83
C ARG A 86 5.96 12.52 3.52
N TYR A 87 5.51 12.21 2.30
CA TYR A 87 4.14 12.46 1.84
C TYR A 87 3.47 11.14 1.56
N TYR A 88 2.27 10.93 2.11
CA TYR A 88 1.51 9.71 1.88
C TYR A 88 0.01 9.96 1.92
N ILE A 89 -0.73 9.07 1.25
CA ILE A 89 -2.18 9.00 1.36
C ILE A 89 -2.51 7.83 2.28
N CYS A 90 -3.25 8.08 3.34
CA CYS A 90 -3.82 7.04 4.19
C CYS A 90 -5.30 6.89 3.87
N ALA A 91 -5.80 5.67 3.80
CA ALA A 91 -7.22 5.39 3.67
C ALA A 91 -7.65 4.31 4.66
N GLU A 92 -8.71 4.60 5.41
CA GLU A 92 -9.43 3.58 6.18
C GLU A 92 -10.30 2.79 5.21
N LEU A 93 -10.26 1.46 5.32
CA LEU A 93 -10.88 0.55 4.38
C LEU A 93 -11.99 -0.27 5.04
N ARG A 94 -12.99 -0.62 4.25
CA ARG A 94 -13.99 -1.63 4.55
C ARG A 94 -13.92 -2.74 3.49
N PRO A 95 -13.93 -4.03 3.86
CA PRO A 95 -13.96 -5.08 2.85
C PRO A 95 -15.26 -5.06 2.04
N GLY A 96 -15.18 -5.60 0.82
CA GLY A 96 -16.28 -5.63 -0.13
C GLY A 96 -16.33 -4.43 -1.08
N TYR A 97 -17.24 -4.51 -2.04
CA TYR A 97 -17.55 -3.42 -2.96
C TYR A 97 -18.44 -2.38 -2.28
N PHE A 98 -18.32 -1.12 -2.69
CA PHE A 98 -19.18 -0.06 -2.18
C PHE A 98 -20.67 -0.24 -2.55
N LEU A 99 -20.96 -0.92 -3.67
CA LEU A 99 -22.32 -1.17 -4.17
C LEU A 99 -23.04 -2.32 -3.45
N ASP A 100 -22.28 -3.17 -2.76
CA ASP A 100 -22.82 -4.35 -2.08
C ASP A 100 -22.34 -4.32 -0.62
N PRO A 101 -23.00 -3.51 0.23
CA PRO A 101 -22.57 -3.35 1.60
C PRO A 101 -22.88 -4.57 2.48
N ASP A 102 -23.76 -5.47 2.03
CA ASP A 102 -24.24 -6.61 2.81
C ASP A 102 -23.39 -7.87 2.56
N SER A 103 -22.84 -8.05 1.35
CA SER A 103 -21.95 -9.17 1.02
C SER A 103 -20.48 -8.90 1.36
N VAL A 104 -20.19 -8.67 2.64
CA VAL A 104 -18.83 -8.39 3.11
C VAL A 104 -18.19 -9.65 3.71
N PRO A 105 -17.06 -10.14 3.14
CA PRO A 105 -16.35 -11.27 3.74
C PRO A 105 -15.85 -10.92 5.14
N ARG A 106 -15.97 -11.88 6.05
CA ARG A 106 -15.42 -11.80 7.41
C ARG A 106 -13.95 -12.16 7.37
N TYR A 107 -13.11 -11.29 7.91
CA TYR A 107 -11.70 -11.57 8.12
C TYR A 107 -11.42 -11.83 9.60
N SER A 108 -10.54 -12.78 9.88
CA SER A 108 -10.04 -13.09 11.22
C SER A 108 -8.59 -13.54 11.15
N MET A 109 -7.79 -13.26 12.18
CA MET A 109 -6.43 -13.77 12.30
C MET A 109 -6.45 -15.28 12.58
N PHE A 110 -5.45 -16.04 12.11
CA PHE A 110 -5.25 -17.41 12.59
C PHE A 110 -5.02 -17.46 14.10
N GLY A 111 -5.50 -18.52 14.74
CA GLY A 111 -5.53 -18.71 16.20
C GLY A 111 -6.71 -18.01 16.88
N THR A 112 -7.59 -17.33 16.14
CA THR A 112 -8.68 -16.55 16.72
C THR A 112 -9.89 -16.50 15.77
N ASP A 113 -11.09 -16.33 16.33
CA ASP A 113 -12.31 -16.03 15.56
C ASP A 113 -12.73 -14.56 15.63
N ARG A 114 -11.89 -13.70 16.23
CA ARG A 114 -12.17 -12.26 16.30
C ARG A 114 -12.19 -11.67 14.90
N LYS A 115 -13.21 -10.86 14.63
CA LYS A 115 -13.33 -10.14 13.36
C LYS A 115 -12.30 -9.01 13.33
N ILE A 116 -11.45 -8.97 12.31
CA ILE A 116 -10.57 -7.83 12.03
C ILE A 116 -11.47 -6.63 11.71
N LYS A 117 -11.29 -5.53 12.46
CA LYS A 117 -12.09 -4.30 12.30
C LYS A 117 -11.32 -3.19 11.61
N SER A 118 -10.00 -3.19 11.72
CA SER A 118 -9.11 -2.14 11.22
C SER A 118 -8.46 -2.59 9.93
N PHE A 119 -8.81 -1.94 8.82
CA PHE A 119 -8.17 -2.14 7.52
C PHE A 119 -7.64 -0.81 7.02
N LYS A 120 -6.36 -0.75 6.67
CA LYS A 120 -5.74 0.50 6.21
C LYS A 120 -5.02 0.32 4.89
N LEU A 121 -4.99 1.38 4.10
CA LEU A 121 -4.15 1.51 2.92
C LEU A 121 -3.26 2.73 3.07
N TRP A 122 -1.97 2.52 2.94
CA TRP A 122 -0.97 3.57 2.84
C TRP A 122 -0.46 3.61 1.41
N ILE A 123 -0.53 4.75 0.76
CA ILE A 123 0.01 4.96 -0.59
C ILE A 123 1.19 5.91 -0.47
N TYR A 124 2.35 5.44 -0.90
CA TYR A 124 3.59 6.19 -0.92
C TYR A 124 4.04 6.45 -2.35
N LYS A 125 4.73 7.58 -2.53
CA LYS A 125 5.61 7.76 -3.68
C LYS A 125 6.82 6.83 -3.53
N ARG A 126 7.23 6.19 -4.61
CA ARG A 126 8.46 5.41 -4.66
C ARG A 126 9.69 6.29 -4.66
N GLU A 127 10.72 5.85 -3.93
CA GLU A 127 12.04 6.47 -3.93
C GLU A 127 12.79 6.19 -5.24
N ASP A 128 12.80 4.93 -5.66
CA ASP A 128 13.47 4.48 -6.86
C ASP A 128 12.44 4.25 -7.99
N GLU A 129 12.45 5.14 -9.00
CA GLU A 129 11.57 5.09 -10.18
C GLU A 129 11.92 3.94 -11.15
N THR A 130 13.07 3.29 -11.01
CA THR A 130 13.48 2.17 -11.89
C THR A 130 12.80 0.85 -11.53
N LYS A 131 12.38 0.68 -10.28
CA LYS A 131 11.67 -0.51 -9.81
C LYS A 131 10.24 -0.59 -10.38
N PRO A 132 9.55 -1.73 -10.31
CA PRO A 132 8.11 -1.76 -10.57
C PRO A 132 7.32 -1.19 -9.38
N GLU A 133 6.11 -0.72 -9.64
CA GLU A 133 5.16 -0.43 -8.55
C GLU A 133 4.80 -1.74 -7.85
N HIS A 134 4.65 -1.68 -6.53
CA HIS A 134 4.43 -2.89 -5.74
C HIS A 134 3.53 -2.59 -4.56
N CYS A 135 2.88 -3.63 -4.07
CA CYS A 135 2.05 -3.59 -2.88
C CYS A 135 2.48 -4.73 -1.96
N TYR A 136 2.52 -4.47 -0.66
CA TYR A 136 2.66 -5.51 0.35
C TYR A 136 1.55 -5.38 1.40
N ALA A 137 1.22 -6.49 2.02
CA ALA A 137 0.28 -6.60 3.12
C ALA A 137 1.06 -6.84 4.41
N TRP A 138 0.58 -6.23 5.48
CA TRP A 138 1.10 -6.42 6.84
C TRP A 138 -0.08 -6.47 7.79
N GLY A 139 0.04 -7.21 8.89
CA GLY A 139 -1.03 -7.30 9.87
C GLY A 139 -0.47 -7.60 11.24
N MET A 140 -1.31 -7.36 12.25
CA MET A 140 -0.94 -7.53 13.64
C MET A 140 -2.14 -8.06 14.44
N LEU A 141 -1.86 -9.02 15.31
CA LEU A 141 -2.84 -9.52 16.27
C LEU A 141 -3.12 -8.48 17.35
N SER A 142 -4.34 -8.51 17.88
CA SER A 142 -4.75 -7.71 19.01
C SER A 142 -3.90 -8.00 20.23
N TYR A 143 -3.46 -6.93 20.90
CA TYR A 143 -2.70 -7.00 22.13
C TYR A 143 -3.20 -5.91 23.08
N THR A 144 -3.05 -6.17 24.39
CA THR A 144 -3.33 -5.18 25.42
C THR A 144 -2.02 -4.82 26.11
N THR A 145 -1.72 -3.53 26.15
CA THR A 145 -0.57 -2.98 26.87
C THR A 145 -1.06 -2.11 28.00
N GLU A 146 -0.38 -2.20 29.14
CA GLU A 146 -0.57 -1.26 30.24
C GLU A 146 0.31 -0.02 29.98
N ILE A 147 -0.33 1.14 29.81
CA ILE A 147 0.32 2.44 29.65
C ILE A 147 -0.24 3.34 30.74
N ASP A 148 0.61 3.87 31.62
CA ASP A 148 0.22 4.75 32.73
C ASP A 148 -0.93 4.18 33.60
N PHE A 149 -0.85 2.90 33.95
CA PHE A 149 -1.86 2.16 34.72
C PHE A 149 -3.23 2.05 34.02
N ARG A 150 -3.28 2.26 32.71
CA ARG A 150 -4.46 2.04 31.87
C ARG A 150 -4.18 0.92 30.88
N ASN A 151 -5.12 -0.01 30.77
CA ASN A 151 -5.07 -1.04 29.75
C ASN A 151 -5.59 -0.47 28.42
N GLU A 152 -4.70 -0.39 27.44
CA GLU A 152 -5.03 -0.02 26.07
C GLU A 152 -4.97 -1.25 25.19
N THR A 153 -6.11 -1.63 24.62
CA THR A 153 -6.21 -2.75 23.68
C THR A 153 -6.15 -2.22 22.26
N ASN A 154 -5.16 -2.69 21.51
CA ASN A 154 -5.10 -2.52 20.07
C ASN A 154 -5.84 -3.68 19.41
N ASP A 155 -6.77 -3.38 18.49
CA ASP A 155 -7.55 -4.40 17.77
C ASP A 155 -6.71 -5.10 16.68
N ASP A 156 -7.13 -6.30 16.28
CA ASP A 156 -6.55 -7.01 15.13
C ASP A 156 -6.61 -6.09 13.90
N THR A 157 -5.50 -5.94 13.18
CA THR A 157 -5.36 -4.97 12.10
C THR A 157 -4.73 -5.59 10.85
N LEU A 158 -5.23 -5.21 9.68
CA LEU A 158 -4.66 -5.54 8.37
C LEU A 158 -4.37 -4.25 7.59
N GLN A 159 -3.16 -4.11 7.09
CA GLN A 159 -2.71 -2.91 6.38
C GLN A 159 -2.10 -3.28 5.04
N PHE A 160 -2.27 -2.39 4.07
CA PHE A 160 -1.68 -2.50 2.75
C PHE A 160 -0.80 -1.29 2.49
N TYR A 161 0.38 -1.54 1.95
CA TYR A 161 1.37 -0.53 1.65
C TYR A 161 1.62 -0.56 0.16
N LEU A 162 1.14 0.47 -0.51
CA LEU A 162 1.23 0.61 -1.95
C LEU A 162 2.28 1.67 -2.30
N HIS A 163 3.28 1.26 -3.06
CA HIS A 163 4.32 2.15 -3.55
C HIS A 163 4.13 2.39 -5.05
N VAL A 164 3.73 3.62 -5.41
CA VAL A 164 3.47 4.03 -6.79
C VAL A 164 4.52 5.02 -7.31
N SER A 165 4.60 5.16 -8.63
CA SER A 165 5.41 6.20 -9.28
C SER A 165 4.98 7.61 -8.84
N ALA A 166 5.91 8.57 -8.86
CA ALA A 166 5.64 9.97 -8.51
C ALA A 166 4.48 10.58 -9.29
N ALA A 167 4.41 10.30 -10.60
CA ALA A 167 3.35 10.79 -11.47
C ALA A 167 1.98 10.25 -11.07
N ARG A 168 1.91 8.97 -10.67
CA ARG A 168 0.67 8.33 -10.22
C ARG A 168 0.24 8.85 -8.85
N PHE A 169 1.18 9.03 -7.93
CA PHE A 169 0.92 9.64 -6.63
C PHE A 169 0.34 11.06 -6.78
N ALA A 170 0.98 11.91 -7.59
CA ALA A 170 0.51 13.27 -7.86
C ALA A 170 -0.92 13.27 -8.45
N LYS A 171 -1.23 12.34 -9.36
CA LYS A 171 -2.58 12.16 -9.89
C LYS A 171 -3.59 11.79 -8.80
N TYR A 172 -3.23 10.91 -7.87
CA TYR A 172 -4.12 10.56 -6.75
C TYR A 172 -4.39 11.76 -5.84
N VAL A 173 -3.35 12.52 -5.52
CA VAL A 173 -3.48 13.77 -4.74
C VAL A 173 -4.40 14.77 -5.46
N GLU A 174 -4.23 14.96 -6.76
CA GLU A 174 -5.10 15.83 -7.56
C GLU A 174 -6.56 15.35 -7.54
N MET A 175 -6.78 14.04 -7.73
CA MET A 175 -8.13 13.46 -7.70
C MET A 175 -8.81 13.63 -6.34
N MET A 176 -8.07 13.49 -5.23
CA MET A 176 -8.59 13.73 -3.88
C MET A 176 -8.96 15.19 -3.67
N ARG A 177 -8.12 16.13 -4.12
CA ARG A 177 -8.37 17.58 -4.00
C ARG A 177 -9.54 18.03 -4.86
N LYS A 178 -9.64 17.53 -6.09
CA LYS A 178 -10.64 17.96 -7.07
C LYS A 178 -12.04 17.40 -6.77
N TYR A 179 -12.12 16.22 -6.17
CA TYR A 179 -13.38 15.52 -5.96
C TYR A 179 -13.45 14.93 -4.54
N PRO A 180 -13.92 15.70 -3.55
CA PRO A 180 -13.95 15.26 -2.15
C PRO A 180 -14.92 14.09 -1.91
N ALA A 181 -15.90 13.86 -2.80
CA ALA A 181 -16.83 12.74 -2.75
C ALA A 181 -16.31 11.48 -3.47
N ASN A 182 -15.01 11.39 -3.73
CA ASN A 182 -14.42 10.21 -4.33
C ASN A 182 -14.36 9.05 -3.34
N VAL A 183 -14.81 7.89 -3.80
CA VAL A 183 -14.60 6.61 -3.12
C VAL A 183 -13.42 5.90 -3.79
N LEU A 184 -12.41 5.51 -3.02
CA LEU A 184 -11.33 4.66 -3.49
C LEU A 184 -11.73 3.20 -3.34
N THR A 185 -11.53 2.40 -4.39
CA THR A 185 -11.66 0.94 -4.35
C THR A 185 -10.29 0.32 -4.61
N LEU A 186 -9.86 -0.54 -3.69
CA LEU A 186 -8.64 -1.33 -3.78
C LEU A 186 -9.02 -2.78 -4.07
N ARG A 187 -8.60 -3.31 -5.21
CA ARG A 187 -8.71 -4.74 -5.54
C ARG A 187 -7.33 -5.36 -5.50
N LEU A 188 -7.18 -6.42 -4.73
CA LEU A 188 -5.93 -7.19 -4.58
C LEU A 188 -6.16 -8.62 -5.06
N ARG A 189 -5.12 -9.30 -5.52
CA ARG A 189 -5.14 -10.72 -5.90
C ARG A 189 -3.78 -11.33 -5.57
N LEU A 190 -3.76 -12.65 -5.31
CA LEU A 190 -2.54 -13.37 -4.92
C LEU A 190 -1.87 -12.70 -3.71
N VAL A 191 -2.65 -12.45 -2.66
CA VAL A 191 -2.14 -11.86 -1.41
C VAL A 191 -1.60 -12.99 -0.55
N GLU A 192 -0.30 -13.02 -0.32
CA GLU A 192 0.31 -13.96 0.61
C GLU A 192 -0.28 -13.77 2.01
N GLY A 193 -0.45 -14.86 2.76
CA GLY A 193 -1.03 -14.81 4.11
C GLY A 193 -2.56 -14.80 4.15
N LEU A 194 -3.28 -14.70 3.02
CA LEU A 194 -4.73 -14.89 2.99
C LEU A 194 -5.09 -16.33 2.68
N TYR A 195 -5.99 -16.89 3.49
CA TYR A 195 -6.47 -18.25 3.36
C TYR A 195 -7.99 -18.29 3.47
N SER A 196 -8.60 -19.33 2.93
CA SER A 196 -10.01 -19.65 3.16
C SER A 196 -10.21 -21.16 3.19
N GLU A 197 -11.38 -21.58 3.65
CA GLU A 197 -11.83 -22.93 3.39
C GLU A 197 -11.90 -23.17 1.87
N TRP A 198 -11.62 -24.40 1.46
CA TRP A 198 -11.70 -24.76 0.06
C TRP A 198 -13.15 -24.61 -0.41
N THR A 199 -13.32 -23.95 -1.54
CA THR A 199 -14.61 -23.79 -2.21
C THR A 199 -14.42 -23.87 -3.72
N PRO A 200 -15.33 -24.51 -4.47
CA PRO A 200 -15.29 -24.46 -5.93
C PRO A 200 -15.63 -23.07 -6.48
N SER A 201 -16.12 -22.16 -5.63
CA SER A 201 -16.44 -20.77 -5.97
C SER A 201 -15.21 -19.87 -5.91
N ILE A 202 -15.20 -18.82 -6.72
CA ILE A 202 -14.24 -17.72 -6.61
C ILE A 202 -14.61 -16.70 -5.50
N TYR A 203 -15.68 -17.00 -4.76
CA TYR A 203 -16.20 -16.20 -3.66
C TYR A 203 -16.10 -16.98 -2.35
N THR A 204 -15.69 -16.30 -1.30
CA THR A 204 -15.71 -16.79 0.08
C THR A 204 -16.31 -15.71 0.98
N ASP A 205 -17.05 -16.13 2.01
CA ASP A 205 -17.55 -15.27 3.07
C ASP A 205 -16.58 -15.18 4.25
N ARG A 206 -15.52 -16.00 4.27
CA ARG A 206 -14.54 -16.10 5.36
C ARG A 206 -13.12 -16.14 4.83
N ILE A 207 -12.27 -15.28 5.40
CA ILE A 207 -10.85 -15.21 5.10
C ILE A 207 -10.07 -15.23 6.41
N LYS A 208 -9.17 -16.21 6.54
CA LYS A 208 -8.20 -16.29 7.64
C LYS A 208 -6.90 -15.61 7.21
N VAL A 209 -6.31 -14.87 8.13
CA VAL A 209 -5.11 -14.05 7.90
C VAL A 209 -3.96 -14.60 8.73
N LEU A 210 -2.89 -15.01 8.06
CA LEU A 210 -1.66 -15.49 8.69
C LEU A 210 -0.60 -14.40 8.61
N THR A 211 -0.28 -13.74 9.73
CA THR A 211 0.80 -12.77 9.84
C THR A 211 2.15 -13.49 9.93
N ASN A 212 3.13 -12.98 10.67
CA ASN A 212 4.39 -13.68 10.88
C ASN A 212 4.20 -14.91 11.80
N PHE A 213 5.07 -15.91 11.70
CA PHE A 213 4.94 -17.14 12.49
C PHE A 213 5.11 -16.94 14.00
N GLN A 214 5.87 -15.91 14.41
CA GLN A 214 6.18 -15.65 15.82
C GLN A 214 4.92 -15.19 16.56
N ASP A 215 4.11 -14.32 15.94
CA ASP A 215 2.89 -13.80 16.54
C ASP A 215 1.82 -14.89 16.75
N HIS A 216 1.82 -15.91 15.89
CA HIS A 216 0.81 -16.98 15.90
C HIS A 216 1.23 -18.23 16.69
N GLN A 217 2.40 -18.23 17.33
CA GLN A 217 2.97 -19.40 18.01
C GLN A 217 2.94 -20.65 17.12
N PHE A 218 3.21 -20.47 15.82
CA PHE A 218 3.05 -21.53 14.84
C PHE A 218 4.21 -22.52 14.91
N THR A 219 3.91 -23.80 15.16
CA THR A 219 4.89 -24.87 15.16
C THR A 219 4.83 -25.64 13.83
N ILE A 220 5.92 -25.62 13.07
CA ILE A 220 6.08 -26.46 11.88
C ILE A 220 6.62 -27.81 12.34
N PRO A 221 5.94 -28.94 12.04
CA PRO A 221 6.45 -30.27 12.37
C PRO A 221 7.82 -30.53 11.76
N GLU A 222 8.69 -31.26 12.48
CA GLU A 222 9.99 -31.68 11.97
C GLU A 222 9.84 -32.46 10.65
N GLY A 223 10.67 -32.14 9.66
CA GLY A 223 10.65 -32.79 8.34
C GLY A 223 9.54 -32.30 7.39
N CYS A 224 8.80 -31.25 7.74
CA CYS A 224 7.83 -30.65 6.82
C CYS A 224 8.52 -29.71 5.82
N GLU A 225 8.50 -30.06 4.54
CA GLU A 225 9.09 -29.25 3.46
C GLU A 225 8.23 -28.04 3.06
N ILE A 226 6.97 -28.04 3.49
CA ILE A 226 5.99 -27.02 3.08
C ILE A 226 6.07 -25.85 4.07
N LEU A 227 6.40 -24.68 3.56
CA LEU A 227 6.36 -23.42 4.31
C LEU A 227 5.10 -22.64 3.93
N PRO A 228 4.14 -22.44 4.85
CA PRO A 228 2.97 -21.63 4.57
C PRO A 228 3.35 -20.18 4.25
N PHE A 229 2.62 -19.56 3.33
CA PHE A 229 2.78 -18.14 3.04
C PHE A 229 2.21 -17.30 4.18
N THR A 230 3.04 -16.43 4.75
CA THR A 230 2.66 -15.41 5.72
C THR A 230 2.32 -14.10 5.00
N LEU A 231 1.65 -13.16 5.67
CA LEU A 231 1.35 -11.85 5.09
C LEU A 231 2.65 -11.19 4.59
N GLY A 232 2.59 -10.70 3.36
CA GLY A 232 3.75 -10.11 2.72
C GLY A 232 3.40 -9.64 1.33
N ARG A 233 3.82 -10.36 0.30
CA ARG A 233 3.68 -9.89 -1.07
C ARG A 233 2.22 -9.89 -1.53
N VAL A 234 1.85 -8.85 -2.28
CA VAL A 234 0.63 -8.83 -3.11
C VAL A 234 1.04 -9.02 -4.56
N GLY A 235 0.53 -10.06 -5.21
CA GLY A 235 0.87 -10.36 -6.61
C GLY A 235 0.28 -9.37 -7.61
N GLU A 236 -0.99 -8.98 -7.45
CA GLU A 236 -1.64 -7.98 -8.30
C GLU A 236 -2.46 -7.01 -7.46
N PHE A 237 -2.44 -5.72 -7.81
CA PHE A 237 -3.29 -4.70 -7.21
C PHE A 237 -3.90 -3.80 -8.28
N ARG A 238 -5.08 -3.26 -8.00
CA ARG A 238 -5.76 -2.25 -8.81
C ARG A 238 -6.43 -1.24 -7.90
N ILE A 239 -6.18 0.04 -8.15
CA ILE A 239 -6.90 1.15 -7.52
C ILE A 239 -7.86 1.77 -8.54
N ALA A 240 -9.06 2.08 -8.09
CA ALA A 240 -10.01 2.91 -8.82
C ALA A 240 -10.54 4.00 -7.90
N PHE A 241 -10.59 5.24 -8.40
CA PHE A 241 -11.31 6.34 -7.77
C PHE A 241 -12.65 6.47 -8.47
N ILE A 242 -13.73 6.42 -7.69
CA ILE A 242 -15.11 6.46 -8.17
C ILE A 242 -15.73 7.75 -7.66
N THR A 243 -16.03 8.68 -8.58
CA THR A 243 -16.74 9.92 -8.25
C THR A 243 -18.24 9.67 -8.30
N ARG A 244 -18.93 9.77 -7.16
CA ARG A 244 -20.40 9.74 -7.16
C ARG A 244 -20.93 11.14 -7.47
N ARG A 245 -21.76 11.25 -8.51
CA ARG A 245 -22.59 12.42 -8.75
C ARG A 245 -24.03 12.02 -8.47
N ASP A 246 -24.69 12.83 -7.65
CA ASP A 246 -26.12 12.70 -7.43
C ASP A 246 -26.82 13.25 -8.68
N CYS A 247 -27.29 12.37 -9.57
CA CYS A 247 -27.95 12.76 -10.81
C CYS A 247 -29.35 13.35 -10.56
N ASP A 248 -29.93 13.15 -9.37
CA ASP A 248 -31.28 13.61 -9.03
C ASP A 248 -31.28 15.04 -8.49
N LYS A 249 -30.11 15.61 -8.19
CA LYS A 249 -29.98 17.03 -7.88
C LYS A 249 -29.75 17.79 -9.19
N PRO A 250 -30.66 18.70 -9.61
CA PRO A 250 -30.41 19.54 -10.76
C PRO A 250 -29.06 20.24 -10.54
N ALA A 251 -28.25 20.33 -11.60
CA ALA A 251 -26.97 21.03 -11.54
C ALA A 251 -27.19 22.34 -10.81
N ARG A 252 -26.53 22.53 -9.66
CA ARG A 252 -26.61 23.80 -8.93
C ARG A 252 -26.21 24.86 -9.94
N GLU A 253 -27.16 25.69 -10.37
CA GLU A 253 -26.82 26.94 -11.02
C GLU A 253 -25.88 27.63 -10.05
N ILE A 254 -24.62 27.75 -10.46
CA ILE A 254 -23.66 28.58 -9.76
C ILE A 254 -24.19 29.99 -9.97
N LYS A 255 -25.05 30.44 -9.05
CA LYS A 255 -25.42 31.84 -8.94
C LYS A 255 -24.13 32.54 -8.52
N LEU A 256 -23.38 33.00 -9.51
CA LEU A 256 -22.41 34.08 -9.34
C LEU A 256 -23.22 35.27 -8.80
N SER A 257 -23.22 35.43 -7.48
CA SER A 257 -23.80 36.60 -6.84
C SER A 257 -22.95 37.79 -7.27
N ASN A 258 -23.48 38.60 -8.17
CA ASN A 258 -22.86 39.85 -8.63
C ASN A 258 -22.87 40.95 -7.54
N GLU A 259 -23.15 40.64 -6.26
CA GLU A 259 -23.51 41.64 -5.25
C GLU A 259 -22.38 42.12 -4.33
N ASP A 260 -21.16 41.58 -4.42
CA ASP A 260 -20.01 42.08 -3.61
C ASP A 260 -18.74 42.29 -4.44
N LEU A 261 -18.86 42.90 -5.63
CA LEU A 261 -17.70 43.49 -6.30
C LEU A 261 -17.71 45.01 -6.04
N PRO A 262 -16.76 45.54 -5.24
CA PRO A 262 -16.60 46.99 -5.11
C PRO A 262 -16.37 47.59 -6.51
N GLY A 263 -17.23 48.54 -6.87
CA GLY A 263 -17.10 49.32 -8.09
C GLY A 263 -15.72 49.97 -8.17
N ASP A 264 -15.15 49.93 -9.38
CA ASP A 264 -13.86 50.50 -9.77
C ASP A 264 -12.59 49.67 -9.51
N VAL A 265 -12.56 48.44 -10.04
CA VAL A 265 -11.39 47.97 -10.82
C VAL A 265 -11.90 47.15 -12.02
N VAL A 266 -12.06 47.80 -13.17
CA VAL A 266 -12.17 47.11 -14.46
C VAL A 266 -10.78 46.61 -14.83
N GLU A 267 -10.36 45.50 -14.25
CA GLU A 267 -9.29 44.68 -14.85
C GLU A 267 -9.98 43.49 -15.51
N LYS A 268 -9.97 43.49 -16.85
CA LYS A 268 -10.44 42.37 -17.67
C LYS A 268 -9.55 41.15 -17.39
N THR A 269 -9.81 40.41 -16.33
CA THR A 269 -9.33 39.04 -16.21
C THR A 269 -10.26 38.18 -17.06
N GLN A 270 -9.96 38.09 -18.36
CA GLN A 270 -10.52 37.05 -19.20
C GLN A 270 -10.16 35.72 -18.56
N SER A 271 -11.15 34.96 -18.08
CA SER A 271 -10.92 33.56 -17.79
C SER A 271 -10.33 32.93 -19.06
N PRO A 272 -9.27 32.12 -18.97
CA PRO A 272 -8.68 31.51 -20.15
C PRO A 272 -9.80 30.82 -20.93
N SER A 273 -9.98 31.17 -22.20
CA SER A 273 -10.94 30.47 -23.04
C SER A 273 -10.59 28.98 -23.03
N GLU A 274 -11.58 28.09 -23.24
CA GLU A 274 -11.30 26.65 -23.37
C GLU A 274 -10.20 26.37 -24.43
N GLU A 275 -10.08 27.22 -25.46
CA GLU A 275 -8.98 27.19 -26.42
C GLU A 275 -7.61 27.47 -25.79
N ALA A 276 -7.49 28.40 -24.85
CA ALA A 276 -6.23 28.70 -24.16
C ALA A 276 -5.80 27.54 -23.25
N LEU A 277 -6.75 26.85 -22.61
CA LEU A 277 -6.47 25.65 -21.82
C LEU A 277 -6.08 24.45 -22.71
N LEU A 278 -6.71 24.31 -23.87
CA LEU A 278 -6.32 23.30 -24.86
C LEU A 278 -4.91 23.58 -25.41
N LEU A 279 -4.60 24.82 -25.76
CA LEU A 279 -3.26 25.23 -26.20
C LEU A 279 -2.19 25.01 -25.12
N GLN A 280 -2.52 25.26 -23.86
CA GLN A 280 -1.60 25.01 -22.75
C GLN A 280 -1.33 23.51 -22.55
N ARG A 281 -2.36 22.67 -22.75
CA ARG A 281 -2.22 21.21 -22.69
C ARG A 281 -1.40 20.67 -23.86
N ASP A 282 -1.65 21.16 -25.07
CA ASP A 282 -0.90 20.76 -26.27
C ASP A 282 0.57 21.19 -26.17
N ALA A 283 0.84 22.39 -25.64
CA ALA A 283 2.20 22.86 -25.38
C ALA A 283 2.92 22.00 -24.33
N LEU A 284 2.21 21.52 -23.29
CA LEU A 284 2.76 20.62 -22.28
C LEU A 284 3.06 19.23 -22.85
N GLU A 285 2.15 18.66 -23.65
CA GLU A 285 2.36 17.39 -24.35
C GLU A 285 3.56 17.49 -25.31
N LEU A 286 3.69 18.60 -26.05
CA LEU A 286 4.83 18.85 -26.93
C LEU A 286 6.15 18.97 -26.15
N ALA A 287 6.16 19.67 -25.00
CA ALA A 287 7.33 19.82 -24.15
C ALA A 287 7.79 18.47 -23.56
N VAL A 288 6.86 17.60 -23.16
CA VAL A 288 7.16 16.23 -22.70
C VAL A 288 7.74 15.39 -23.83
N GLN A 289 7.18 15.50 -25.04
CA GLN A 289 7.67 14.77 -26.21
C GLN A 289 9.07 15.23 -26.64
N HIS A 290 9.35 16.55 -26.59
CA HIS A 290 10.67 17.11 -26.83
C HIS A 290 11.68 16.74 -25.75
N GLY A 291 11.28 16.72 -24.47
CA GLY A 291 12.11 16.27 -23.36
C GLY A 291 12.53 14.80 -23.48
N GLN A 292 11.63 13.93 -23.96
CA GLN A 292 11.96 12.52 -24.25
C GLN A 292 12.92 12.39 -25.44
N ARG A 293 12.71 13.14 -26.53
CA ARG A 293 13.63 13.15 -27.70
C ARG A 293 15.05 13.63 -27.34
N MET A 294 15.18 14.60 -26.44
CA MET A 294 16.48 15.09 -25.97
C MET A 294 17.28 14.02 -25.20
N LYS A 295 16.61 13.15 -24.43
CA LYS A 295 17.28 12.03 -23.75
C LYS A 295 17.87 11.04 -24.76
N TYR A 296 17.14 10.69 -25.82
CA TYR A 296 17.66 9.79 -26.87
C TYR A 296 18.87 10.39 -27.62
N LEU A 297 18.87 11.70 -27.87
CA LEU A 297 20.03 12.39 -28.46
C LEU A 297 21.24 12.37 -27.52
N SER A 298 21.05 12.53 -26.21
CA SER A 298 22.16 12.40 -25.26
C SER A 298 22.75 10.98 -25.24
N TYR A 299 21.92 9.94 -25.29
CA TYR A 299 22.41 8.55 -25.34
C TYR A 299 23.15 8.26 -26.63
N ALA A 300 22.65 8.74 -27.77
CA ALA A 300 23.33 8.60 -29.05
C ALA A 300 24.70 9.30 -29.04
N ALA A 301 24.80 10.50 -28.47
CA ALA A 301 26.07 11.22 -28.33
C ALA A 301 27.08 10.47 -27.44
N TRP A 302 26.63 9.89 -26.32
CA TRP A 302 27.49 9.08 -25.45
C TRP A 302 27.98 7.79 -26.13
N ILE A 303 27.12 7.14 -26.92
CA ILE A 303 27.51 5.95 -27.70
C ILE A 303 28.56 6.31 -28.75
N ILE A 304 28.38 7.43 -29.46
CA ILE A 304 29.35 7.92 -30.46
C ILE A 304 30.69 8.26 -29.77
N ALA A 305 30.65 8.95 -28.63
CA ALA A 305 31.86 9.27 -27.87
C ALA A 305 32.60 8.01 -27.40
N ALA A 306 31.89 6.99 -26.91
CA ALA A 306 32.48 5.72 -26.51
C ALA A 306 33.10 4.96 -27.70
N LEU A 307 32.44 4.96 -28.87
CA LEU A 307 32.98 4.36 -30.08
C LEU A 307 34.24 5.07 -30.58
N LEU A 308 34.26 6.41 -30.54
CA LEU A 308 35.45 7.20 -30.91
C LEU A 308 36.62 6.93 -29.95
N ALA A 309 36.37 6.82 -28.65
CA ALA A 309 37.38 6.46 -27.65
C ALA A 309 37.97 5.07 -27.91
N LEU A 310 37.13 4.09 -28.26
CA LEU A 310 37.58 2.73 -28.61
C LEU A 310 38.45 2.68 -29.88
N ILE A 311 38.14 3.53 -30.87
CA ILE A 311 38.95 3.65 -32.09
C ILE A 311 40.30 4.31 -31.77
N ALA A 312 40.31 5.35 -30.94
CA ALA A 312 41.54 6.03 -30.52
C ALA A 312 42.48 5.14 -29.69
N LEU A 313 41.93 4.20 -28.91
CA LEU A 313 42.71 3.23 -28.14
C LEU A 313 43.34 2.10 -28.97
N ARG A 314 42.98 1.98 -30.26
CA ARG A 314 43.53 0.96 -31.19
C ARG A 314 44.65 1.48 -32.10
N TRP A 315 44.94 2.78 -32.06
CA TRP A 315 46.04 3.42 -32.77
C TRP A 315 47.18 3.74 -31.80
#